data_AF-A0A924C2G8-F1
#
_entry.id   AF-A0A924C2G8-F1
#
_cell.length_a   1.000
_cell.length_b   1.000
_cell.length_c   1.000
_cell.angle_alpha   90.00
_cell.angle_beta   90.00
_cell.angle_gamma   90.00
#
_symmetry.space_group_name_H-M   'P 1'
#
loop_
_entity.id
_entity.type
_entity.pdbx_description
1 polymer ?
#
loop_
_entity_poly.entity_id
_entity_poly.type
_entity_poly.pdbx_seq_one_letter_code
_entity_poly.pdbx_strand_id
1 'polypeptide(L)'
;MRRLAPLFVLALASCGEQATLPSSSGFGANPTLPAPHPTMLPTMKIAPAHPWAAGATPVAGAGLRVAAFAAGLDHPRWLYVLPNGDVLVAETNAPPKPDDSTGIRGFVEGKVMGRAGATVPSANRI
;
A
#
# COMPACT_ATOMS: atom_id res chain seq x y z
N MET A 1 0.99 -9.62 42.30
CA MET A 1 1.54 -9.27 40.97
C MET A 1 0.61 -9.58 39.79
N ARG A 2 -0.42 -10.43 39.92
CA ARG A 2 -1.29 -10.89 38.81
C ARG A 2 -2.46 -9.97 38.44
N ARG A 3 -2.68 -8.87 39.18
CA ARG A 3 -3.77 -7.89 38.95
C ARG A 3 -3.32 -6.57 38.27
N LEU A 4 -2.02 -6.39 38.04
CA LEU A 4 -1.46 -5.22 37.36
C LEU A 4 -1.37 -5.37 35.83
N ALA A 5 -1.35 -6.60 35.33
CA ALA A 5 -1.29 -6.91 33.90
C ALA A 5 -2.48 -6.37 33.07
N PRO A 6 -3.76 -6.46 33.49
CA PRO A 6 -4.87 -5.97 32.67
C PRO A 6 -4.90 -4.43 32.58
N LEU A 7 -4.39 -3.71 33.58
CA LEU A 7 -4.36 -2.25 33.60
C LEU A 7 -3.34 -1.69 32.59
N PHE A 8 -2.22 -2.38 32.42
CA PHE A 8 -1.17 -2.00 31.46
C PHE A 8 -1.63 -2.19 30.01
N VAL A 9 -2.40 -3.26 29.74
CA VAL A 9 -2.96 -3.54 28.41
C VAL A 9 -4.03 -2.51 28.00
N LEU A 10 -4.87 -2.04 28.94
CA LEU A 10 -5.83 -0.97 28.64
C LEU A 10 -5.16 0.38 28.34
N ALA A 11 -4.07 0.72 29.03
CA ALA A 11 -3.33 1.96 28.80
C ALA A 11 -2.69 2.01 27.40
N LEU A 12 -2.25 0.87 26.87
CA LEU A 12 -1.65 0.76 25.53
C LEU A 12 -2.66 0.93 24.38
N ALA A 13 -3.96 0.69 24.61
CA ALA A 13 -4.99 0.81 23.58
C ALA A 13 -5.43 2.26 23.30
N SER A 14 -5.04 3.23 24.14
CA SER A 14 -5.49 4.62 24.06
C SER A 14 -4.62 5.53 23.16
N CYS A 15 -3.47 5.07 22.68
CA CYS A 15 -2.56 5.85 21.82
C CYS A 15 -2.85 5.73 20.30
N GLY A 16 -4.07 5.35 19.90
CA GLY A 16 -4.44 5.27 18.48
C GLY A 16 -4.84 6.64 17.92
N GLU A 17 -4.06 7.19 16.99
CA GLU A 17 -4.40 8.39 16.23
C GLU A 17 -5.58 8.11 15.27
N GLN A 18 -6.53 9.04 15.15
CA GLN A 18 -7.65 8.96 14.20
C GLN A 18 -7.75 10.21 13.34
N ALA A 19 -8.27 10.06 12.13
CA ALA A 19 -8.51 11.18 11.23
C ALA A 19 -9.57 12.12 11.83
N THR A 20 -9.23 13.41 11.97
CA THR A 20 -10.11 14.46 12.49
C THR A 20 -10.95 15.14 11.41
N LEU A 21 -10.60 14.94 10.13
CA LEU A 21 -11.31 15.48 8.98
C LEU A 21 -11.97 14.35 8.17
N PRO A 22 -13.15 14.61 7.56
CA PRO A 22 -13.78 13.65 6.66
C PRO A 22 -12.93 13.46 5.41
N SER A 23 -12.97 12.27 4.80
CA SER A 23 -12.18 11.96 3.59
C SER A 23 -12.45 12.94 2.44
N SER A 24 -13.65 13.51 2.35
CA SER A 24 -14.03 14.49 1.33
C SER A 24 -13.23 15.79 1.39
N SER A 25 -12.67 16.18 2.54
CA SER A 25 -11.90 17.43 2.67
C SER A 25 -10.54 17.39 1.95
N GLY A 26 -10.07 16.19 1.58
CA GLY A 26 -8.82 15.96 0.86
C GLY A 26 -8.93 16.06 -0.67
N PHE A 27 -10.11 16.36 -1.21
CA PHE A 27 -10.36 16.43 -2.65
C PHE A 27 -10.87 17.83 -3.07
N GLY A 28 -10.66 18.20 -4.33
CA GLY A 28 -11.14 19.46 -4.92
C GLY A 28 -10.03 20.48 -5.22
N ALA A 29 -10.42 21.67 -5.68
CA ALA A 29 -9.47 22.71 -6.13
C ALA A 29 -8.68 23.35 -4.98
N ASN A 30 -9.20 23.30 -3.75
CA ASN A 30 -8.55 23.85 -2.56
C ASN A 30 -8.81 22.93 -1.35
N PRO A 31 -8.12 21.77 -1.28
CA PRO A 31 -8.32 20.80 -0.20
C PRO A 31 -7.73 21.32 1.12
N THR A 32 -8.39 21.00 2.23
CA THR A 32 -7.87 21.33 3.57
C THR A 32 -6.88 20.25 3.98
N LEU A 33 -5.61 20.61 4.08
CA LEU A 33 -4.54 19.72 4.54
C LEU A 33 -4.26 19.97 6.03
N PRO A 34 -4.47 18.98 6.91
CA PRO A 34 -4.12 19.12 8.32
C PRO A 34 -2.61 19.26 8.48
N ALA A 35 -2.17 20.02 9.50
CA ALA A 35 -0.75 20.12 9.81
C ALA A 35 -0.17 18.75 10.22
N PRO A 36 1.11 18.48 9.95
CA PRO A 36 1.76 17.24 10.40
C PRO A 36 1.67 17.06 11.92
N HIS A 37 1.29 15.86 12.38
CA HIS A 37 1.21 15.52 13.80
C HIS A 37 2.23 14.42 14.14
N PRO A 38 3.42 14.78 14.66
CA PRO A 38 4.47 13.80 14.96
C PRO A 38 4.13 12.98 16.20
N THR A 39 4.17 11.66 16.07
CA THR A 39 3.94 10.70 17.16
C THR A 39 5.16 9.81 17.36
N MET A 40 5.37 9.31 18.59
CA MET A 40 6.48 8.40 18.87
C MET A 40 6.32 7.02 18.20
N LEU A 41 5.07 6.58 18.01
CA LEU A 41 4.73 5.36 17.26
C LEU A 41 3.90 5.76 16.04
N PRO A 42 4.35 5.46 14.82
CA PRO A 42 3.63 5.84 13.63
C PRO A 42 2.33 5.05 13.49
N THR A 43 1.27 5.72 13.05
CA THR A 43 0.01 5.06 12.68
C THR A 43 0.12 4.54 11.24
N MET A 44 0.07 3.23 11.04
CA MET A 44 0.17 2.60 9.72
C MET A 44 -1.11 1.85 9.36
N LYS A 45 -1.70 2.18 8.21
CA LYS A 45 -2.83 1.46 7.61
C LYS A 45 -2.42 0.85 6.27
N ILE A 46 -1.96 -0.40 6.31
CA ILE A 46 -1.56 -1.14 5.11
C ILE A 46 -2.82 -1.70 4.46
N ALA A 47 -3.12 -1.29 3.23
CA ALA A 47 -4.18 -1.87 2.43
C ALA A 47 -3.74 -3.27 1.96
N PRO A 48 -4.45 -4.35 2.30
CA PRO A 48 -4.09 -5.68 1.84
C PRO A 48 -4.45 -5.82 0.36
N ALA A 49 -3.44 -6.06 -0.48
CA ALA A 49 -3.64 -6.37 -1.89
C ALA A 49 -4.12 -7.83 -2.02
N HIS A 50 -5.37 -8.00 -2.43
CA HIS A 50 -5.92 -9.32 -2.76
C HIS A 50 -6.02 -9.46 -4.28
N PRO A 51 -5.57 -10.59 -4.85
CA PRO A 51 -5.81 -10.86 -6.26
C PRO A 51 -7.32 -10.97 -6.51
N TRP A 52 -7.73 -10.58 -7.71
CA TRP A 52 -9.10 -10.80 -8.16
C TRP A 52 -9.34 -12.30 -8.31
N ALA A 53 -10.54 -12.76 -7.92
CA ALA A 53 -10.97 -14.12 -8.25
C ALA A 53 -11.04 -14.30 -9.79
N ALA A 54 -10.91 -15.54 -10.27
CA ALA A 54 -10.99 -15.83 -11.70
C ALA A 54 -12.30 -15.30 -12.29
N GLY A 55 -12.20 -14.49 -13.34
CA GLY A 55 -13.35 -13.87 -14.01
C GLY A 55 -13.97 -12.66 -13.29
N ALA A 56 -13.44 -12.25 -12.13
CA ALA A 56 -13.94 -11.07 -11.44
C ALA A 56 -13.43 -9.78 -12.12
N THR A 57 -14.30 -8.78 -12.20
CA THR A 57 -14.01 -7.46 -12.78
C THR A 57 -14.57 -6.35 -11.89
N PRO A 58 -13.95 -5.17 -11.86
CA PRO A 58 -14.53 -4.02 -11.16
C PRO A 58 -15.83 -3.57 -11.82
N VAL A 59 -16.63 -2.85 -11.06
CA VAL A 59 -17.84 -2.19 -11.58
C VAL A 59 -17.41 -1.11 -12.56
N ALA A 60 -17.86 -1.24 -13.81
CA ALA A 60 -17.61 -0.24 -14.82
C ALA A 60 -18.41 1.04 -14.54
N GLY A 61 -17.86 2.19 -14.90
CA GLY A 61 -18.62 3.44 -14.95
C GLY A 61 -19.78 3.34 -15.95
N ALA A 62 -20.78 4.22 -15.83
CA ALA A 62 -21.92 4.25 -16.74
C ALA A 62 -21.47 4.39 -18.20
N GLY A 63 -21.99 3.53 -19.10
CA GLY A 63 -21.62 3.51 -20.52
C GLY A 63 -20.27 2.84 -20.83
N LEU A 64 -19.55 2.33 -19.84
CA LEU A 64 -18.27 1.65 -20.01
C LEU A 64 -18.39 0.14 -19.81
N ARG A 65 -17.47 -0.62 -20.41
CA ARG A 65 -17.28 -2.05 -20.17
C ARG A 65 -15.85 -2.28 -19.68
N VAL A 66 -15.70 -3.06 -18.61
CA VAL A 66 -14.39 -3.53 -18.16
C VAL A 66 -14.17 -4.96 -18.65
N ALA A 67 -12.99 -5.22 -19.19
CA ALA A 67 -12.52 -6.56 -19.56
C ALA A 67 -11.04 -6.69 -19.18
N ALA A 68 -10.61 -7.89 -18.82
CA ALA A 68 -9.19 -8.17 -18.63
C ALA A 68 -8.48 -8.12 -19.98
N PHE A 69 -7.43 -7.29 -20.08
CA PHE A 69 -6.59 -7.21 -21.28
C PHE A 69 -5.45 -8.23 -21.23
N ALA A 70 -4.79 -8.33 -20.08
CA ALA A 70 -3.74 -9.31 -19.79
C ALA A 70 -3.80 -9.69 -18.29
N ALA A 71 -3.22 -10.84 -17.95
CA ALA A 71 -3.13 -11.35 -16.57
C ALA A 71 -1.78 -12.02 -16.34
N GLY A 72 -1.42 -12.25 -15.06
CA GLY A 72 -0.16 -12.92 -14.69
C GLY A 72 1.08 -12.02 -14.77
N LEU A 73 0.88 -10.70 -14.80
CA LEU A 73 1.96 -9.71 -14.79
C LEU A 73 2.56 -9.57 -13.39
N ASP A 74 3.88 -9.39 -13.30
CA ASP A 74 4.58 -9.17 -12.03
C ASP A 74 4.82 -7.68 -11.78
N HIS A 75 4.07 -7.11 -10.82
CA HIS A 75 4.18 -5.71 -10.42
C HIS A 75 4.17 -4.72 -11.61
N PRO A 76 3.14 -4.74 -12.49
CA PRO A 76 3.07 -3.85 -13.65
C PRO A 76 2.89 -2.39 -13.20
N ARG A 77 3.76 -1.48 -13.67
CA ARG A 77 3.70 -0.05 -13.31
C ARG A 77 3.43 0.90 -14.48
N TRP A 78 4.00 0.59 -15.64
CA TRP A 78 3.88 1.44 -16.82
C TRP A 78 3.39 0.63 -18.02
N LEU A 79 2.54 1.27 -18.81
CA LEU A 79 1.96 0.74 -20.05
C LEU A 79 2.31 1.71 -21.17
N TYR A 80 2.77 1.20 -22.31
CA TYR A 80 3.04 2.02 -23.50
C TYR A 80 2.50 1.34 -24.75
N VAL A 81 1.63 2.06 -25.48
CA VAL A 81 1.01 1.57 -26.71
C VAL A 81 1.85 2.00 -27.91
N LEU A 82 2.29 1.03 -28.71
CA LEU A 82 3.06 1.24 -29.91
C LEU A 82 2.14 1.61 -31.11
N PRO A 83 2.68 2.27 -32.16
CA PRO A 83 1.89 2.62 -33.35
C PRO A 83 1.26 1.44 -34.10
N ASN A 84 1.81 0.23 -33.94
CA ASN A 84 1.26 -1.01 -34.50
C ASN A 84 0.15 -1.64 -33.63
N GLY A 85 -0.15 -1.06 -32.46
CA GLY A 85 -1.19 -1.54 -31.55
C GLY A 85 -0.71 -2.46 -30.43
N ASP A 86 0.58 -2.84 -30.42
CA ASP A 86 1.16 -3.63 -29.33
C ASP A 86 1.25 -2.80 -28.04
N VAL A 87 1.19 -3.46 -26.89
CA VAL A 87 1.29 -2.82 -25.57
C VAL A 87 2.49 -3.38 -24.83
N LEU A 88 3.45 -2.51 -24.53
CA LEU A 88 4.60 -2.81 -23.68
C LEU A 88 4.22 -2.59 -22.21
N VAL A 89 4.67 -3.50 -21.34
CA VAL A 89 4.37 -3.47 -19.90
C VAL A 89 5.66 -3.48 -19.10
N ALA A 90 5.97 -2.39 -18.40
CA ALA A 90 7.11 -2.39 -17.49
C ALA A 90 6.76 -3.06 -16.16
N GLU A 91 7.43 -4.17 -15.88
CA GLU A 91 7.32 -4.95 -14.65
C GLU A 91 8.51 -4.63 -13.73
N THR A 92 8.23 -3.99 -12.58
CA THR A 92 9.30 -3.46 -11.73
C THR A 92 8.90 -3.35 -10.25
N ASN A 93 9.85 -3.62 -9.38
CA ASN A 93 9.78 -3.36 -7.94
C ASN A 93 10.98 -2.50 -7.48
N ALA A 94 11.05 -2.16 -6.19
CA ALA A 94 12.13 -1.37 -5.63
C ALA A 94 13.51 -2.02 -5.88
N PRO A 95 14.56 -1.24 -6.22
CA PRO A 95 15.91 -1.76 -6.36
C PRO A 95 16.44 -2.28 -5.02
N PRO A 96 17.43 -3.20 -5.03
CA PRO A 96 18.10 -3.63 -3.82
C PRO A 96 18.66 -2.41 -3.07
N LYS A 97 18.21 -2.22 -1.82
CA LYS A 97 18.76 -1.18 -0.95
C LYS A 97 20.08 -1.67 -0.35
N PRO A 98 21.09 -0.79 -0.14
CA PRO A 98 22.24 -1.13 0.69
C PRO A 98 21.78 -1.53 2.10
N ASP A 99 22.63 -2.26 2.82
CA ASP A 99 22.31 -2.97 4.08
C ASP A 99 22.10 -2.04 5.30
N ASP A 100 21.42 -0.90 5.10
CA ASP A 100 21.06 0.09 6.13
C ASP A 100 19.89 -0.39 7.01
N SER A 101 19.41 -1.62 6.80
CA SER A 101 18.31 -2.26 7.52
C SER A 101 18.78 -3.09 8.73
N THR A 102 19.79 -2.60 9.44
CA THR A 102 20.30 -3.28 10.64
C THR A 102 19.45 -2.96 11.88
N GLY A 103 19.44 -3.90 12.83
CA GLY A 103 18.80 -3.74 14.13
C GLY A 103 17.27 -3.88 14.15
N ILE A 104 16.66 -3.41 15.25
CA ILE A 104 15.21 -3.55 15.51
C ILE A 104 14.38 -2.82 14.44
N ARG A 105 14.87 -1.68 13.96
CA ARG A 105 14.22 -0.90 12.90
C ARG A 105 14.09 -1.71 11.61
N GLY A 106 15.18 -2.33 11.15
CA GLY A 106 15.16 -3.15 9.93
C GLY A 106 14.28 -4.39 10.07
N PHE A 107 14.26 -5.03 11.24
CA PHE A 107 13.34 -6.14 11.50
C PHE A 107 11.86 -5.72 11.38
N VAL A 108 11.49 -4.59 11.98
CA VAL A 108 10.12 -4.06 11.90
C VAL A 108 9.80 -3.63 10.47
N GLU A 109 10.71 -2.93 9.80
CA GLU A 109 10.57 -2.52 8.40
C GLU A 109 10.33 -3.72 7.47
N GLY A 110 11.13 -4.78 7.59
CA GLY A 110 10.98 -6.00 6.79
C GLY A 110 9.61 -6.66 7.00
N LYS A 111 9.11 -6.70 8.23
CA LYS A 111 7.78 -7.25 8.53
C LYS A 111 6.65 -6.42 7.93
N VAL A 112 6.78 -5.09 7.98
CA VAL A 112 5.83 -4.12 7.41
C VAL A 112 5.83 -4.21 5.88
N MET A 113 7.00 -4.22 5.25
CA MET A 113 7.15 -4.36 3.79
C MET A 113 6.65 -5.71 3.30
N GLY A 114 6.91 -6.79 4.05
CA GLY A 114 6.37 -8.12 3.74
C GLY A 114 4.84 -8.13 3.72
N ARG A 115 4.22 -7.47 4.71
CA ARG A 115 2.76 -7.31 4.76
C ARG A 115 2.20 -6.44 3.62
N ALA A 116 2.99 -5.51 3.10
CA ALA A 116 2.62 -4.67 1.97
C ALA A 116 2.87 -5.34 0.59
N GLY A 117 3.45 -6.55 0.55
CA GLY A 117 3.80 -7.23 -0.71
C GLY A 117 5.02 -6.63 -1.43
N ALA A 118 5.83 -5.82 -0.73
CA ALA A 118 6.92 -5.05 -1.33
C ALA A 118 8.31 -5.71 -1.23
N THR A 119 8.38 -6.99 -0.85
CA THR A 119 9.65 -7.72 -0.59
C THR A 119 10.09 -8.63 -1.74
N VAL A 120 9.26 -8.78 -2.78
CA VAL A 120 9.61 -9.63 -3.94
C VAL A 120 10.69 -8.96 -4.81
N PRO A 121 11.63 -9.73 -5.39
CA PRO A 121 12.59 -9.19 -6.34
C PRO A 121 11.90 -8.45 -7.49
N SER A 122 12.54 -7.41 -8.01
CA SER A 122 12.04 -6.73 -9.20
C SER A 122 12.21 -7.61 -10.43
N ALA A 123 11.13 -7.80 -11.21
CA ALA A 123 11.18 -8.51 -12.49
C ALA A 123 12.12 -7.84 -13.51
N ASN A 124 12.21 -6.50 -13.48
CA ASN A 124 13.10 -5.68 -14.32
C ASN A 124 13.02 -6.04 -15.81
N ARG A 125 11.80 -6.07 -16.38
CA ARG A 125 11.57 -6.40 -17.79
C ARG A 125 10.44 -5.57 -18.40
N ILE A 126 10.35 -5.62 -19.73
CA ILE A 126 9.32 -5.01 -20.58
C ILE A 126 8.67 -6.11 -21.42
#